data_AF-A0A2V3ZZD5-F1
#
_entry.id   AF-A0A2V3ZZD5-F1
#
_cell.length_a   1.000
_cell.length_b   1.000
_cell.length_c   1.000
_cell.angle_alpha   90.00
_cell.angle_beta   90.00
_cell.angle_gamma   90.00
#
_symmetry.space_group_name_H-M   'P 1'
#
loop_
_entity.id
_entity.type
_entity.pdbx_description
1 polymer ?
#
loop_
_entity_poly.entity_id
_entity_poly.type
_entity_poly.pdbx_seq_one_letter_code
_entity_poly.pdbx_strand_id
1 'polypeptide(L)'
;MTFSLLLIDELLGYANKISKYLKSLNKEGLQLDAAIAKFEAMLTRALEASNRSKSSDFTSLLHAKDFRRDESYLAFRNFMEACMHRNNETVANAGGTICRIIRGHGWSLHAGGRKNQSAKMASLSKELNSEANQALIEAAGGKDWYAEMLTNNAAYESLTIGFSLLANKKRSHCYLKGRISKLYLIKIF
;
A
#
# COMPACT_ATOMS: atom_id res chain seq x y z
N MET A 1 13.13 -7.80 -37.84
CA MET A 1 12.17 -8.85 -37.44
C MET A 1 11.46 -8.40 -36.17
N THR A 2 10.18 -8.09 -36.30
CA THR A 2 9.28 -7.60 -35.25
C THR A 2 8.73 -8.78 -34.45
N PHE A 3 9.29 -9.04 -33.27
CA PHE A 3 8.67 -9.94 -32.29
C PHE A 3 7.52 -9.20 -31.59
N SER A 4 6.34 -9.08 -32.22
CA SER A 4 5.19 -8.35 -31.65
C SER A 4 4.00 -9.25 -31.27
N LEU A 5 4.19 -10.57 -31.16
CA LEU A 5 3.11 -11.51 -30.82
C LEU A 5 3.08 -11.92 -29.33
N LEU A 6 4.14 -11.64 -28.57
CA LEU A 6 4.22 -12.02 -27.16
C LEU A 6 3.95 -10.80 -26.27
N LEU A 7 3.06 -10.96 -25.29
CA LEU A 7 2.93 -9.98 -24.22
C LEU A 7 4.25 -9.91 -23.45
N ILE A 8 4.61 -8.71 -22.96
CA ILE A 8 5.87 -8.48 -22.24
C ILE A 8 6.01 -9.44 -21.05
N ASP A 9 4.92 -9.75 -20.36
CA ASP A 9 4.92 -10.69 -19.23
C ASP A 9 5.19 -12.14 -19.67
N GLU A 10 4.69 -12.56 -20.83
CA GLU A 10 4.95 -13.88 -21.39
C GLU A 10 6.42 -14.00 -21.81
N LEU A 11 6.94 -12.98 -22.51
CA LEU A 11 8.34 -12.92 -22.92
C LEU A 11 9.29 -12.99 -21.71
N LEU A 12 9.00 -12.25 -20.63
CA LEU A 12 9.76 -12.30 -19.38
C LEU A 12 9.61 -13.64 -18.66
N GLY A 13 8.43 -14.25 -18.73
CA GLY A 13 8.16 -15.61 -18.23
C GLY A 13 9.01 -16.67 -18.93
N TYR A 14 9.08 -16.63 -20.26
CA TYR A 14 9.93 -17.51 -21.06
C TYR A 14 11.42 -17.26 -20.80
N ALA A 15 11.85 -15.99 -20.73
CA ALA A 15 13.25 -15.65 -20.45
C ALA A 15 13.71 -16.15 -19.06
N ASN A 16 12.83 -16.12 -18.05
CA ASN A 16 13.09 -16.71 -16.73
C ASN A 16 13.21 -18.24 -16.79
N LYS A 17 12.35 -18.92 -17.54
CA LYS A 17 12.45 -20.38 -17.74
C LYS A 17 13.75 -20.76 -18.44
N ILE A 18 14.16 -20.00 -19.45
CA ILE A 18 15.43 -20.17 -20.17
C ILE A 18 16.61 -19.96 -19.22
N SER A 19 16.62 -18.88 -18.42
CA SER A 19 17.67 -18.64 -17.42
C SER A 19 17.78 -19.79 -16.41
N LYS A 20 16.64 -20.32 -15.94
CA LYS A 20 16.62 -21.46 -15.02
C LYS A 20 17.21 -22.72 -15.65
N TYR A 21 16.88 -22.99 -16.92
CA TYR A 21 17.42 -24.13 -17.67
C TYR A 21 18.93 -24.01 -17.91
N LEU A 22 19.40 -22.82 -18.29
CA LEU A 22 20.82 -22.53 -18.49
C LEU A 22 21.65 -22.69 -17.21
N LYS A 23 21.06 -22.45 -16.04
CA LYS A 23 21.70 -22.67 -14.73
C LYS A 23 21.79 -24.15 -14.34
N SER A 24 20.87 -24.98 -14.81
CA SER A 24 20.84 -26.42 -14.50
C SER A 24 21.73 -27.27 -15.41
N LEU A 25 22.32 -26.70 -16.47
CA LEU A 25 23.24 -27.42 -17.35
C LEU A 25 24.60 -27.60 -16.69
N ASN A 26 25.17 -28.80 -16.83
CA ASN A 26 26.52 -29.08 -16.36
C ASN A 26 27.53 -28.34 -17.25
N LYS A 27 28.31 -27.44 -16.64
CA LYS A 27 29.10 -26.41 -17.36
C LYS A 27 30.49 -26.88 -17.80
N GLU A 28 30.83 -28.14 -17.53
CA GLU A 28 32.14 -28.69 -17.86
C GLU A 28 32.34 -28.69 -19.40
N GLY A 29 33.33 -27.92 -19.85
CA GLY A 29 33.73 -27.85 -21.26
C GLY A 29 32.99 -26.83 -22.13
N LEU A 30 31.88 -26.24 -21.68
CA LEU A 30 31.15 -25.20 -22.41
C LEU A 30 31.46 -23.83 -21.81
N GLN A 31 32.26 -23.00 -22.49
CA GLN A 31 32.60 -21.61 -22.11
C GLN A 31 31.39 -20.65 -22.21
N LEU A 32 30.25 -21.02 -21.61
CA LEU A 32 28.99 -20.29 -21.71
C LEU A 32 28.76 -19.30 -20.55
N ASP A 33 29.61 -19.30 -19.53
CA ASP A 33 29.41 -18.47 -18.34
C ASP A 33 29.30 -16.97 -18.66
N ALA A 34 30.12 -16.46 -19.58
CA ALA A 34 30.07 -15.07 -20.00
C ALA A 34 28.75 -14.73 -20.73
N ALA A 35 28.23 -15.66 -21.54
CA ALA A 35 26.97 -15.50 -22.26
C ALA A 35 25.77 -15.57 -21.32
N ILE A 36 25.77 -16.49 -20.34
CA ILE A 36 24.75 -16.63 -19.31
C ILE A 36 24.72 -15.36 -18.44
N ALA A 37 25.87 -14.87 -18.00
CA ALA A 37 25.96 -13.64 -17.21
C ALA A 37 25.41 -12.42 -17.99
N LYS A 38 25.72 -12.31 -19.28
CA LYS A 38 25.20 -11.25 -20.15
C LYS A 38 23.66 -11.35 -20.31
N PHE A 39 23.14 -12.56 -20.51
CA PHE A 39 21.70 -12.80 -20.61
C PHE A 39 20.97 -12.43 -19.32
N GLU A 40 21.51 -12.81 -18.15
CA GLU A 40 20.94 -12.45 -16.84
C GLU A 40 20.94 -10.94 -16.59
N ALA A 41 22.01 -10.25 -16.97
CA ALA A 41 22.07 -8.80 -16.85
C ALA A 41 21.00 -8.11 -17.71
N MET A 42 20.76 -8.62 -18.93
CA MET A 42 19.71 -8.12 -19.82
C MET A 42 18.31 -8.42 -19.29
N LEU A 43 18.07 -9.64 -18.80
CA LEU A 43 16.80 -10.05 -18.20
C LEU A 43 16.48 -9.21 -16.95
N THR A 44 17.49 -8.96 -16.11
CA THR A 44 17.34 -8.11 -14.92
C THR A 44 16.96 -6.68 -15.30
N ARG A 45 17.62 -6.09 -16.30
CA ARG A 45 17.26 -4.76 -16.81
C ARG A 45 15.85 -4.72 -17.40
N ALA A 46 15.45 -5.76 -18.13
CA ALA A 46 14.11 -5.85 -18.71
C ALA A 46 13.02 -5.98 -17.63
N LEU A 47 13.27 -6.77 -16.58
CA LEU A 47 12.41 -6.85 -15.40
C LEU A 47 12.33 -5.52 -14.64
N GLU A 48 13.45 -4.83 -14.46
CA GLU A 48 13.50 -3.52 -13.82
C GLU A 48 12.71 -2.46 -14.63
N ALA A 49 12.81 -2.49 -15.96
CA ALA A 49 12.09 -1.59 -16.87
C ALA A 49 10.58 -1.90 -16.92
N SER A 50 10.19 -3.17 -17.04
CA SER A 50 8.78 -3.59 -17.00
C SER A 50 8.11 -3.23 -15.67
N ASN A 51 8.83 -3.35 -14.55
CA ASN A 51 8.28 -2.95 -13.25
C ASN A 51 8.17 -1.42 -13.06
N ARG A 52 8.66 -0.57 -13.97
CA ARG A 52 8.43 0.89 -13.89
C ARG A 52 6.99 1.27 -14.24
N SER A 53 6.33 0.56 -15.16
CA SER A 53 4.92 0.82 -15.51
C SER A 53 4.00 0.52 -14.32
N LYS A 54 4.29 -0.52 -13.52
CA LYS A 54 3.53 -0.86 -12.29
C LYS A 54 3.47 0.23 -11.22
N SER A 55 4.27 1.30 -11.35
CA SER A 55 4.13 2.47 -10.46
C SER A 55 2.80 3.21 -10.67
N SER A 56 2.23 3.22 -11.89
CA SER A 56 0.89 3.76 -12.14
C SER A 56 -0.20 2.92 -11.46
N ASP A 57 -0.04 1.60 -11.46
CA ASP A 57 -1.03 0.66 -10.89
C ASP A 57 -1.04 0.74 -9.36
N PHE A 58 0.14 0.82 -8.75
CA PHE A 58 0.24 1.03 -7.29
C PHE A 58 -0.34 2.38 -6.87
N THR A 59 -0.07 3.43 -7.63
CA THR A 59 -0.61 4.77 -7.35
C THR A 59 -2.13 4.74 -7.44
N SER A 60 -2.68 4.10 -8.48
CA SER A 60 -4.13 3.91 -8.65
C SER A 60 -4.76 3.09 -7.52
N LEU A 61 -4.11 1.99 -7.12
CA LEU A 61 -4.56 1.16 -5.99
C LEU A 61 -4.55 1.93 -4.66
N LEU A 62 -3.49 2.70 -4.43
CA LEU A 62 -3.36 3.54 -3.23
C LEU A 62 -4.47 4.60 -3.21
N HIS A 63 -4.72 5.28 -4.33
CA HIS A 63 -5.82 6.25 -4.45
C HIS A 63 -7.19 5.61 -4.24
N ALA A 64 -7.45 4.42 -4.77
CA ALA A 64 -8.72 3.72 -4.58
C ALA A 64 -8.96 3.37 -3.10
N LYS A 65 -7.91 2.97 -2.37
CA LYS A 65 -7.99 2.65 -0.95
C LYS A 65 -8.08 3.88 -0.06
N ASP A 66 -7.39 4.96 -0.45
CA ASP A 66 -7.51 6.29 0.15
C ASP A 66 -8.96 6.79 0.07
N PHE A 67 -9.53 6.74 -1.14
CA PHE A 67 -10.92 7.11 -1.39
C PHE A 67 -11.92 6.26 -0.58
N ARG A 68 -11.74 4.93 -0.55
CA ARG A 68 -12.63 4.07 0.25
C ARG A 68 -12.55 4.35 1.75
N ARG A 69 -11.37 4.68 2.26
CA ARG A 69 -11.19 5.13 3.64
C ARG A 69 -11.98 6.43 3.90
N ASP A 70 -11.86 7.40 3.01
CA ASP A 70 -12.57 8.68 3.11
C ASP A 70 -14.09 8.49 3.12
N GLU A 71 -14.60 7.70 2.18
CA GLU A 71 -16.03 7.38 2.07
C GLU A 71 -16.55 6.67 3.33
N SER A 72 -15.81 5.70 3.87
CA SER A 72 -16.22 5.00 5.10
C SER A 72 -16.27 5.92 6.32
N TYR A 73 -15.33 6.87 6.42
CA TYR A 73 -15.34 7.88 7.47
C TYR A 73 -16.52 8.84 7.32
N LEU A 74 -16.81 9.29 6.09
CA LEU A 74 -17.95 10.14 5.79
C LEU A 74 -19.27 9.43 6.08
N ALA A 75 -19.39 8.15 5.72
CA ALA A 75 -20.57 7.34 5.99
C ALA A 75 -20.84 7.22 7.50
N PHE A 76 -19.81 6.87 8.29
CA PHE A 76 -19.93 6.79 9.75
C PHE A 76 -20.31 8.14 10.37
N ARG A 77 -19.67 9.23 9.93
CA ARG A 77 -19.98 10.59 10.41
C ARG A 77 -21.42 10.99 10.09
N ASN A 78 -21.84 10.83 8.84
CA ASN A 78 -23.18 11.21 8.39
C ASN A 78 -24.25 10.35 9.07
N PHE A 79 -23.95 9.07 9.34
CA PHE A 79 -24.82 8.22 10.14
C PHE A 79 -24.99 8.75 11.57
N MET A 80 -23.90 9.12 12.23
CA MET A 80 -23.96 9.68 13.59
C MET A 80 -24.68 11.03 13.63
N GLU A 81 -24.53 11.85 12.59
CA GLU A 81 -25.27 13.09 12.41
C GLU A 81 -26.77 12.83 12.21
N ALA A 82 -27.14 11.85 11.38
CA ALA A 82 -28.53 11.44 11.22
C ALA A 82 -29.15 10.92 12.53
N CYS A 83 -28.36 10.20 13.35
CA CYS A 83 -28.80 9.73 14.66
C CYS A 83 -29.19 10.87 15.61
N MET A 84 -28.55 12.05 15.52
CA MET A 84 -28.89 13.23 16.32
C MET A 84 -30.31 13.75 16.07
N HIS A 85 -30.88 13.49 14.89
CA HIS A 85 -32.19 13.99 14.48
C HIS A 85 -33.32 12.99 14.70
N ARG A 86 -33.03 11.80 15.26
CA ARG A 86 -34.08 10.80 15.55
C ARG A 86 -34.87 11.20 16.78
N ASN A 87 -36.16 10.86 16.78
CA ASN A 87 -37.06 11.09 17.92
C ASN A 87 -36.71 10.27 19.18
N ASN A 88 -35.82 9.29 19.07
CA ASN A 88 -35.36 8.49 20.21
C ASN A 88 -34.22 9.22 20.92
N GLU A 89 -34.48 9.75 22.12
CA GLU A 89 -33.51 10.53 22.90
C GLU A 89 -32.21 9.77 23.20
N THR A 90 -32.29 8.46 23.44
CA THR A 90 -31.09 7.63 23.69
C THR A 90 -30.19 7.62 22.46
N VAL A 91 -30.77 7.48 21.27
CA VAL A 91 -30.03 7.46 20.00
C VAL A 91 -29.52 8.86 19.64
N ALA A 92 -30.32 9.89 19.89
CA ALA A 92 -29.94 11.28 19.64
C ALA A 92 -28.76 11.73 20.52
N ASN A 93 -28.80 11.39 21.81
CA ASN A 93 -27.74 11.70 22.76
C ASN A 93 -26.44 10.92 22.45
N ALA A 94 -26.57 9.65 22.08
CA ALA A 94 -25.43 8.84 21.63
C ALA A 94 -24.79 9.43 20.38
N GLY A 95 -25.59 9.72 19.34
CA GLY A 95 -25.12 10.36 18.11
C GLY A 95 -24.46 11.72 18.37
N GLY A 96 -25.05 12.56 19.24
CA GLY A 96 -24.49 13.86 19.62
C GLY A 96 -23.13 13.76 20.32
N THR A 97 -22.99 12.80 21.22
CA THR A 97 -21.72 12.55 21.95
C THR A 97 -20.63 12.10 20.99
N ILE A 98 -20.92 11.14 20.11
CA ILE A 98 -19.98 10.65 19.11
C ILE A 98 -19.62 11.75 18.10
N CYS A 99 -20.59 12.52 17.63
CA CYS A 99 -20.35 13.66 16.74
C CYS A 99 -19.42 14.71 17.38
N ARG A 100 -19.55 14.95 18.70
CA ARG A 100 -18.64 15.85 19.42
C ARG A 100 -17.21 15.33 19.42
N ILE A 101 -17.01 14.03 19.64
CA ILE A 101 -15.70 13.37 19.58
C ILE A 101 -15.11 13.52 18.17
N ILE A 102 -15.90 13.21 17.13
CA ILE A 102 -15.47 13.36 15.73
C ILE A 102 -15.04 14.81 15.42
N ARG A 103 -15.80 15.80 15.90
CA ARG A 103 -15.45 17.23 15.73
C ARG A 103 -14.15 17.59 16.44
N GLY A 104 -13.88 17.02 17.61
CA GLY A 104 -12.63 17.23 18.35
C GLY A 104 -11.39 16.77 17.60
N HIS A 105 -11.48 15.65 16.87
CA HIS A 105 -10.37 15.15 16.03
C HIS A 105 -10.31 15.85 14.67
N GLY A 106 -11.44 16.33 14.16
CA GLY A 106 -11.54 17.20 12.99
C GLY A 106 -12.65 16.75 12.04
N TRP A 107 -13.63 17.60 11.81
CA TRP A 107 -14.82 17.29 11.01
C TRP A 107 -14.53 17.03 9.52
N SER A 108 -13.51 17.70 8.97
CA SER A 108 -13.08 17.62 7.58
C SER A 108 -11.81 16.77 7.42
N LEU A 109 -11.67 15.72 8.24
CA LEU A 109 -10.46 14.90 8.30
C LEU A 109 -10.08 14.28 6.94
N HIS A 110 -11.08 13.88 6.16
CA HIS A 110 -10.94 13.32 4.80
C HIS A 110 -10.29 14.29 3.80
N ALA A 111 -10.39 15.61 4.02
CA ALA A 111 -9.80 16.62 3.13
C ALA A 111 -8.35 16.99 3.52
N GLY A 112 -7.83 16.43 4.61
CA GLY A 112 -6.48 16.71 5.10
C GLY A 112 -5.38 15.95 4.36
N GLY A 113 -4.13 16.32 4.61
CA GLY A 113 -2.98 15.55 4.10
C GLY A 113 -2.93 14.14 4.71
N ARG A 114 -2.64 13.11 3.90
CA ARG A 114 -2.60 11.68 4.28
C ARG A 114 -1.95 11.36 5.62
N LYS A 115 -0.81 11.99 5.94
CA LYS A 115 -0.10 11.78 7.22
C LYS A 115 -0.93 12.27 8.42
N ASN A 116 -1.52 13.46 8.29
CA ASN A 116 -2.38 14.04 9.32
C ASN A 116 -3.65 13.20 9.47
N GLN A 117 -4.20 12.75 8.33
CA GLN A 117 -5.36 11.89 8.31
C GLN A 117 -5.13 10.58 9.07
N SER A 118 -4.06 9.85 8.76
CA SER A 118 -3.73 8.61 9.47
C SER A 118 -3.48 8.82 10.96
N ALA A 119 -2.76 9.87 11.35
CA ALA A 119 -2.49 10.15 12.76
C ALA A 119 -3.79 10.43 13.55
N LYS A 120 -4.65 11.29 13.02
CA LYS A 120 -5.93 11.63 13.65
C LYS A 120 -6.94 10.49 13.61
N MET A 121 -6.94 9.66 12.57
CA MET A 121 -7.77 8.45 12.52
C MET A 121 -7.35 7.42 13.58
N ALA A 122 -6.05 7.31 13.85
CA ALA A 122 -5.54 6.48 14.94
C ALA A 122 -5.93 7.05 16.32
N SER A 123 -5.86 8.36 16.51
CA SER A 123 -6.33 9.02 17.74
C SER A 123 -7.84 8.86 17.94
N LEU A 124 -8.63 9.07 16.88
CA LEU A 124 -10.07 8.92 16.89
C LEU A 124 -10.49 7.48 17.21
N SER A 125 -9.91 6.49 16.52
CA SER A 125 -10.23 5.07 16.78
C SER A 125 -9.84 4.66 18.19
N LYS A 126 -8.73 5.16 18.74
CA LYS A 126 -8.35 4.93 20.14
C LYS A 126 -9.40 5.45 21.12
N GLU A 127 -9.93 6.66 20.89
CA GLU A 127 -10.95 7.25 21.76
C GLU A 127 -12.31 6.56 21.62
N LEU A 128 -12.72 6.24 20.38
CA LEU A 128 -13.96 5.53 20.10
C LEU A 128 -13.94 4.09 20.61
N ASN A 129 -12.77 3.46 20.71
CA ASN A 129 -12.60 2.11 21.29
C ASN A 129 -12.71 2.05 22.82
N SER A 130 -12.92 3.17 23.50
CA SER A 130 -13.26 3.12 24.93
C SER A 130 -14.62 2.45 25.15
N GLU A 131 -14.76 1.67 26.22
CA GLU A 131 -15.96 0.89 26.53
C GLU A 131 -17.24 1.77 26.54
N ALA A 132 -17.14 2.97 27.12
CA ALA A 132 -18.23 3.93 27.16
C ALA A 132 -18.67 4.38 25.75
N ASN A 133 -17.72 4.66 24.85
CA ASN A 133 -18.03 5.11 23.49
C ASN A 133 -18.53 3.95 22.61
N GLN A 134 -18.02 2.73 22.82
CA GLN A 134 -18.51 1.53 22.14
C GLN A 134 -19.98 1.24 22.49
N ALA A 135 -20.37 1.41 23.75
CA ALA A 135 -21.76 1.28 24.18
C ALA A 135 -22.68 2.33 23.51
N LEU A 136 -22.19 3.55 23.30
CA LEU A 136 -22.94 4.60 22.58
C LEU A 136 -23.08 4.29 21.09
N ILE A 137 -22.02 3.78 20.45
CA ILE A 137 -22.06 3.35 19.03
C ILE A 137 -23.05 2.19 18.87
N GLU A 138 -23.07 1.25 19.82
CA GLU A 138 -24.03 0.15 19.85
C GLU A 138 -25.46 0.65 20.01
N ALA A 139 -25.71 1.53 20.98
CA ALA A 139 -27.03 2.10 21.22
C ALA A 139 -27.56 2.89 20.01
N ALA A 140 -26.66 3.51 19.24
CA ALA A 140 -27.00 4.21 18.00
C ALA A 140 -27.18 3.26 16.78
N GLY A 141 -26.82 1.98 16.89
CA GLY A 141 -26.84 1.03 15.77
C GLY A 141 -25.71 1.24 14.75
N GLY A 142 -24.60 1.87 15.17
CA GLY A 142 -23.50 2.27 14.30
C GLY A 142 -22.33 1.28 14.20
N LYS A 143 -22.47 0.07 14.76
CA LYS A 143 -21.37 -0.91 14.84
C LYS A 143 -20.80 -1.28 13.47
N ASP A 144 -21.66 -1.53 12.49
CA ASP A 144 -21.22 -1.95 11.16
C ASP A 144 -20.46 -0.83 10.44
N TRP A 145 -20.97 0.39 10.52
CA TRP A 145 -20.31 1.58 9.96
C TRP A 145 -18.95 1.86 10.62
N TYR A 146 -18.85 1.66 11.94
CA TYR A 146 -17.60 1.80 12.67
C TYR A 146 -16.59 0.71 12.28
N ALA A 147 -17.03 -0.54 12.17
CA ALA A 147 -16.20 -1.66 11.75
C ALA A 147 -15.68 -1.46 10.31
N GLU A 148 -16.54 -1.03 9.39
CA GLU A 148 -16.15 -0.72 8.00
C GLU A 148 -15.08 0.37 7.94
N MET A 149 -15.22 1.43 8.74
CA MET A 149 -14.21 2.49 8.86
C MET A 149 -12.85 1.95 9.33
N LEU A 150 -12.85 1.09 10.35
CA LEU A 150 -11.61 0.46 10.87
C LEU A 150 -10.95 -0.46 9.84
N THR A 151 -11.74 -1.31 9.18
CA THR A 151 -11.24 -2.24 8.15
C THR A 151 -10.62 -1.48 6.98
N ASN A 152 -11.28 -0.42 6.49
CA ASN A 152 -10.77 0.37 5.38
C ASN A 152 -9.52 1.17 5.77
N ASN A 153 -9.43 1.69 7.00
CA ASN A 153 -8.21 2.34 7.48
C ASN A 153 -7.03 1.35 7.56
N ALA A 154 -7.25 0.15 8.12
CA ALA A 154 -6.22 -0.89 8.19
C ALA A 154 -5.76 -1.37 6.80
N ALA A 155 -6.68 -1.46 5.83
CA ALA A 155 -6.35 -1.78 4.45
C ALA A 155 -5.46 -0.72 3.78
N TYR A 156 -5.66 0.56 4.10
CA TYR A 156 -4.80 1.64 3.61
C TYR A 156 -3.41 1.63 4.29
N GLU A 157 -3.37 1.43 5.61
CA GLU A 157 -2.12 1.40 6.38
C GLU A 157 -1.22 0.23 5.97
N SER A 158 -1.79 -0.96 5.77
CA SER A 158 -1.05 -2.15 5.32
C SER A 158 -0.38 -1.94 3.95
N LEU A 159 -1.05 -1.27 3.01
CA LEU A 159 -0.46 -0.92 1.71
C LEU A 159 0.68 0.08 1.84
N THR A 160 0.52 1.05 2.73
CA THR A 160 1.54 2.09 2.98
C THR A 160 2.80 1.48 3.61
N ILE A 161 2.62 0.59 4.59
CA ILE A 161 3.72 -0.14 5.25
C ILE A 161 4.41 -1.08 4.25
N GLY A 162 3.64 -1.87 3.49
CA GLY A 162 4.19 -2.77 2.48
C GLY A 162 5.05 -2.06 1.44
N PHE A 163 4.62 -0.87 0.99
CA PHE A 163 5.42 -0.04 0.08
C PHE A 163 6.70 0.49 0.71
N SER A 164 6.64 0.96 1.96
CA SER A 164 7.83 1.45 2.66
C SER A 164 8.92 0.38 2.77
N LEU A 165 8.54 -0.88 3.02
CA LEU A 165 9.46 -2.03 3.08
C LEU A 165 10.07 -2.35 1.71
N LEU A 166 9.28 -2.33 0.64
CA LEU A 166 9.75 -2.52 -0.73
C LEU A 166 10.70 -1.41 -1.18
N ALA A 167 10.40 -0.16 -0.83
CA ALA A 167 11.25 1.00 -1.12
C ALA A 167 12.58 0.91 -0.37
N ASN A 168 12.57 0.45 0.88
CA ASN A 168 13.78 0.29 1.69
C ASN A 168 14.67 -0.85 1.16
N LYS A 169 14.08 -1.95 0.69
CA LYS A 169 14.80 -3.04 0.00
C LYS A 169 15.44 -2.60 -1.32
N LYS A 170 14.76 -1.75 -2.10
CA LYS A 170 15.33 -1.16 -3.34
C LYS A 170 16.47 -0.20 -3.06
N ARG A 171 16.36 0.66 -2.03
CA ARG A 171 17.43 1.58 -1.63
C ARG A 171 18.66 0.83 -1.16
N SER A 172 18.52 -0.13 -0.25
CA SER A 172 19.65 -0.95 0.22
C SER A 172 20.37 -1.69 -0.91
N HIS A 173 19.62 -2.21 -1.90
CA HIS A 173 20.22 -2.82 -3.09
C HIS A 173 20.94 -1.81 -4.01
N CYS A 174 20.43 -0.57 -4.12
CA CYS A 174 21.05 0.51 -4.88
C CYS A 174 22.32 1.05 -4.19
N TYR A 175 22.32 1.16 -2.86
CA TYR A 175 23.51 1.52 -2.06
C TYR A 175 24.62 0.46 -2.17
N LEU A 176 24.26 -0.83 -2.19
CA LEU A 176 25.22 -1.92 -2.40
C LEU A 176 25.85 -1.87 -3.80
N LYS A 177 25.05 -1.67 -4.86
CA LYS A 177 25.59 -1.49 -6.23
C LYS A 177 26.49 -0.24 -6.34
N GLY A 178 26.11 0.89 -5.73
CA GLY A 178 26.90 2.12 -5.76
C GLY A 178 28.24 2.05 -4.99
N ARG A 179 28.30 1.29 -3.88
CA ARG A 179 29.56 1.05 -3.15
C ARG A 179 30.49 0.10 -3.89
N ILE A 180 29.95 -0.95 -4.51
CA ILE A 180 30.75 -1.90 -5.31
C ILE A 180 31.38 -1.17 -6.50
N SER A 181 30.64 -0.32 -7.23
CA SER A 181 31.21 0.47 -8.33
C SER A 181 32.30 1.46 -7.89
N LYS A 182 32.22 2.04 -6.68
CA LYS A 182 33.30 2.90 -6.15
C LYS A 182 34.53 2.11 -5.68
N LEU A 183 34.37 0.91 -5.15
CA LEU A 183 35.50 0.06 -4.73
C LEU A 183 36.31 -0.49 -5.91
N TYR A 184 35.69 -0.70 -7.07
CA TYR A 184 36.40 -1.12 -8.29
C TYR A 184 37.10 0.04 -9.02
N LEU A 185 36.68 1.30 -8.83
CA LEU A 185 37.37 2.45 -9.40
C LEU A 185 38.63 2.88 -8.62
N ILE A 186 38.77 2.46 -7.36
CA ILE A 186 39.94 2.81 -6.52
C ILE A 186 41.11 1.83 -6.69
N LYS A 187 40.90 0.68 -7.37
CA LYS A 187 41.96 -0.32 -7.63
C LYS A 187 42.59 -0.24 -9.03
N ILE A 188 42.32 0.82 -9.80
CA ILE A 188 42.82 0.99 -11.18
C ILE A 188 43.74 2.24 -11.32
N PHE A 189 44.17 2.84 -10.21
CA PHE A 189 45.23 3.84 -10.18
C PHE A 189 46.31 3.44 -9.20
#